data_AF-A0A1T5NFK4-F1
#
_entry.id   AF-A0A1T5NFK4-F1
#
_cell.length_a   1.000
_cell.length_b   1.000
_cell.length_c   1.000
_cell.angle_alpha   90.00
_cell.angle_beta   90.00
_cell.angle_gamma   90.00
#
_symmetry.space_group_name_H-M   'P 1'
#
loop_
_entity.id
_entity.type
_entity.pdbx_description
1 polymer ?
#
loop_
_entity_poly.entity_id
_entity_poly.type
_entity_poly.pdbx_seq_one_letter_code
_entity_poly.pdbx_strand_id
1 'polypeptide(L)'
;MPTERNNEYYRLLLQRWQQRTCSPQEALELMDYLRDDASGRMLLEEMQAAFRQVKPDSGSNSHEPGDRVRKELLQHIQGAPVISMPPSRRNFGPFKLAAAAAVIIGLAIPVIYYFRQPATPVAAVVKKTTPAAAAPGQHKAVLTLANGEKIVLDSAGIQQLAQQGNSAIHNQGGQLVYVKTKGASSAPIYNTLTTAAGETYPLVLADGSRIWLNAASSIRFPATFAGDERRIELTGEAYFEIAHDAHRPFRIQVNQMTVDVLGTNFNINSYADEATINTTLLQGAVKINSIKGSIQLAPGEQSQVSPNGNVKRVTGVNTAEIIAWKEGYFQFESTDLTTVLRQFSHWYDVEIVYEGHIKPRKFFGMISRSSSLVNVLKMLNANDVNYRLEGKKLIVQGD
;
A
#
# COMPACT_ATOMS: atom_id res chain seq x y z
N MET A 1 -33.65 15.57 9.64
CA MET A 1 -33.46 16.87 10.31
C MET A 1 -32.03 17.31 10.02
N PRO A 2 -31.77 18.42 9.32
CA PRO A 2 -30.41 18.88 9.10
C PRO A 2 -29.95 19.68 10.32
N THR A 3 -29.18 19.08 11.21
CA THR A 3 -28.42 19.84 12.22
C THR A 3 -27.18 20.38 11.52
N GLU A 4 -27.07 21.71 11.43
CA GLU A 4 -25.82 22.36 11.04
C GLU A 4 -24.67 21.80 11.88
N ARG A 5 -23.54 21.49 11.22
CA ARG A 5 -22.31 20.98 11.85
C ARG A 5 -21.63 22.08 12.66
N ASN A 6 -22.23 22.44 13.78
CA ASN A 6 -21.77 23.46 14.71
C ASN A 6 -21.13 22.81 15.95
N ASN A 7 -20.56 23.61 16.86
CA ASN A 7 -19.90 23.09 18.06
C ASN A 7 -20.83 22.24 18.96
N GLU A 8 -22.15 22.50 18.96
CA GLU A 8 -23.11 21.70 19.73
C GLU A 8 -23.30 20.29 19.16
N TYR A 9 -23.32 20.17 17.82
CA TYR A 9 -23.33 18.88 17.15
C TYR A 9 -22.11 18.03 17.57
N TYR A 10 -20.91 18.61 17.56
CA TYR A 10 -19.69 17.91 17.95
C TYR A 10 -19.61 17.61 19.47
N ARG A 11 -20.22 18.43 20.33
CA ARG A 11 -20.42 18.10 21.77
C ARG A 11 -21.34 16.91 21.95
N LEU A 12 -22.45 16.84 21.20
CA LEU A 12 -23.36 15.71 21.24
C LEU A 12 -22.66 14.42 20.76
N LEU A 13 -21.82 14.51 19.72
CA LEU A 13 -21.01 13.39 19.27
C LEU A 13 -19.99 12.93 20.32
N LEU A 14 -19.33 13.86 21.03
CA LEU A 14 -18.45 13.52 22.15
C LEU A 14 -19.22 12.83 23.28
N GLN A 15 -20.40 13.32 23.64
CA GLN A 15 -21.22 12.74 24.71
C GLN A 15 -21.68 11.32 24.33
N ARG A 16 -22.13 11.12 23.09
CA ARG A 16 -22.48 9.79 22.57
C ARG A 16 -21.27 8.86 22.56
N TRP A 17 -20.09 9.38 22.23
CA TRP A 17 -18.85 8.62 22.28
C TRP A 17 -18.51 8.18 23.71
N GLN A 18 -18.58 9.10 24.70
CA GLN A 18 -18.37 8.77 26.12
C GLN A 18 -19.37 7.75 26.65
N GLN A 19 -20.62 7.78 26.15
CA GLN A 19 -21.69 6.86 26.52
C GLN A 19 -21.70 5.57 25.70
N ARG A 20 -20.74 5.36 24.79
CA ARG A 20 -20.65 4.21 23.88
C ARG A 20 -21.89 4.01 22.99
N THR A 21 -22.52 5.10 22.57
CA THR A 21 -23.71 5.12 21.69
C THR A 21 -23.45 5.78 20.33
N CYS A 22 -22.19 6.08 20.02
CA CYS A 22 -21.78 6.77 18.78
C CYS A 22 -21.68 5.79 17.60
N SER A 23 -22.23 6.17 16.44
CA SER A 23 -22.08 5.40 15.21
C SER A 23 -20.68 5.53 14.60
N PRO A 24 -20.21 4.55 13.82
CA PRO A 24 -18.90 4.60 13.19
C PRO A 24 -18.65 5.82 12.29
N GLN A 25 -19.68 6.30 11.58
CA GLN A 25 -19.58 7.46 10.71
C GLN A 25 -19.49 8.76 11.51
N GLU A 26 -20.26 8.88 12.59
CA GLU A 26 -20.16 10.00 13.55
C GLU A 26 -18.79 10.03 14.24
N ALA A 27 -18.21 8.86 14.50
CA ALA A 27 -16.92 8.75 15.17
C ALA A 27 -15.75 9.12 14.24
N LEU A 28 -15.81 8.77 12.96
CA LEU A 28 -14.88 9.27 11.94
C LEU A 28 -15.03 10.79 11.73
N GLU A 29 -16.26 11.30 11.72
CA GLU A 29 -16.55 12.73 11.60
C GLU A 29 -16.01 13.52 12.79
N LEU A 30 -16.13 12.97 14.01
CA LEU A 30 -15.54 13.53 15.22
C LEU A 30 -14.00 13.56 15.13
N MET A 31 -13.38 12.50 14.61
CA MET A 31 -11.92 12.40 14.47
C MET A 31 -11.36 13.35 13.39
N ASP A 32 -12.04 13.48 12.25
CA ASP A 32 -11.66 14.44 11.22
C ASP A 32 -11.83 15.89 11.71
N TYR A 33 -12.86 16.18 12.51
CA TYR A 33 -13.05 17.49 13.15
C TYR A 33 -11.93 17.80 14.16
N LEU A 34 -11.49 16.82 14.95
CA LEU A 34 -10.37 16.98 15.89
C LEU A 34 -9.01 17.15 15.19
N ARG A 35 -8.88 16.70 13.93
CA ARG A 35 -7.65 16.84 13.11
C ARG A 35 -7.53 18.22 12.48
N ASP A 36 -8.65 18.90 12.24
CA ASP A 36 -8.68 20.20 11.57
C ASP A 36 -8.52 21.34 12.62
N ASP A 37 -7.28 21.83 12.78
CA ASP A 37 -6.83 22.76 13.84
C ASP A 37 -7.56 24.14 13.86
N ALA A 38 -8.35 24.45 12.83
CA ALA A 38 -8.84 25.80 12.60
C ALA A 38 -10.25 26.12 13.14
N SER A 39 -11.09 25.13 13.44
CA SER A 39 -12.55 25.39 13.54
C SER A 39 -13.12 25.47 14.97
N GLY A 40 -12.39 25.06 16.01
CA GLY A 40 -13.01 24.92 17.33
C GLY A 40 -12.06 24.84 18.53
N ARG A 41 -11.05 25.70 18.62
CA ARG A 41 -10.01 25.67 19.69
C ARG A 41 -10.55 25.47 21.11
N MET A 42 -11.67 26.11 21.47
CA MET A 42 -12.25 26.02 22.82
C MET A 42 -12.94 24.66 23.08
N LEU A 43 -13.59 24.09 22.06
CA LEU A 43 -14.20 22.76 22.14
C LEU A 43 -13.12 21.66 22.06
N LEU A 44 -12.09 21.87 21.26
CA LEU A 44 -10.92 20.99 21.13
C LEU A 44 -10.22 20.83 22.49
N GLU A 45 -9.97 21.93 23.22
CA GLU A 45 -9.38 21.89 24.56
C GLU A 45 -10.28 21.16 25.58
N GLU A 46 -11.60 21.43 25.56
CA GLU A 46 -12.59 20.78 26.42
C GLU A 46 -12.63 19.26 26.16
N MET A 47 -12.59 18.85 24.89
CA MET A 47 -12.53 17.46 24.48
C MET A 47 -11.21 16.79 24.88
N GLN A 48 -10.06 17.43 24.62
CA GLN A 48 -8.74 16.93 25.03
C GLN A 48 -8.59 16.80 26.55
N ALA A 49 -9.29 17.63 27.33
CA ALA A 49 -9.36 17.51 28.78
C ALA A 49 -10.23 16.30 29.19
N ALA A 50 -11.36 16.06 28.53
CA ALA A 50 -12.22 14.90 28.79
C ALA A 50 -11.51 13.57 28.49
N PHE A 51 -10.73 13.50 27.40
CA PHE A 51 -9.91 12.34 27.06
C PHE A 51 -8.82 12.04 28.10
N ARG A 52 -8.35 13.04 28.85
CA ARG A 52 -7.37 12.85 29.94
C ARG A 52 -7.98 12.27 31.22
N GLN A 53 -9.29 12.38 31.42
CA GLN A 53 -9.96 11.94 32.65
C GLN A 53 -10.53 10.51 32.58
N VAL A 54 -10.58 9.90 31.39
CA VAL A 54 -11.00 8.49 31.24
C VAL A 54 -9.90 7.59 31.80
N LYS A 55 -10.06 7.13 33.04
CA LYS A 55 -9.13 6.19 33.69
C LYS A 55 -9.14 4.84 32.98
N PRO A 56 -7.97 4.16 32.90
CA PRO A 56 -7.86 2.85 32.28
C PRO A 56 -8.73 1.84 33.03
N ASP A 57 -9.48 1.03 32.30
CA ASP A 57 -9.96 -0.24 32.85
C ASP A 57 -8.72 -1.14 33.04
N SER A 58 -8.64 -1.76 34.21
CA SER A 58 -7.47 -2.50 34.69
C SER A 58 -7.14 -3.67 33.76
N GLY A 59 -6.25 -3.45 32.79
CA GLY A 59 -5.78 -4.50 31.88
C GLY A 59 -4.91 -4.06 30.69
N SER A 60 -4.67 -2.76 30.47
CA SER A 60 -3.90 -2.29 29.30
C SER A 60 -2.72 -1.39 29.65
N ASN A 61 -1.50 -1.92 29.51
CA ASN A 61 -0.23 -1.18 29.63
C ASN A 61 0.19 -0.55 28.30
N SER A 62 -0.56 0.43 27.80
CA SER A 62 -0.17 1.25 26.64
C SER A 62 -0.25 2.73 26.98
N HIS A 63 0.82 3.52 26.85
CA HIS A 63 0.89 4.91 27.33
C HIS A 63 0.53 5.99 26.28
N GLU A 64 -0.03 5.62 25.13
CA GLU A 64 -0.44 6.56 24.08
C GLU A 64 -1.98 6.67 24.00
N PRO A 65 -2.56 7.87 24.21
CA PRO A 65 -4.01 8.10 24.16
C PRO A 65 -4.65 7.78 22.80
N GLY A 66 -3.91 7.89 21.70
CA GLY A 66 -4.41 7.70 20.32
C GLY A 66 -4.67 6.23 19.95
N ASP A 67 -3.85 5.30 20.45
CA ASP A 67 -3.97 3.88 20.12
C ASP A 67 -5.15 3.20 20.83
N ARG A 68 -5.54 3.73 21.98
CA ARG A 68 -6.69 3.25 22.76
C ARG A 68 -8.01 3.57 22.05
N VAL A 69 -8.12 4.80 21.52
CA VAL A 69 -9.30 5.30 20.80
C VAL A 69 -9.45 4.59 19.45
N ARG A 70 -8.32 4.36 18.75
CA ARG A 70 -8.28 3.66 17.47
C ARG A 70 -8.74 2.20 17.56
N LYS A 71 -8.46 1.51 18.67
CA LYS A 71 -8.78 0.09 18.86
C LYS A 71 -10.26 -0.17 19.21
N GLU A 72 -10.91 0.74 19.94
CA GLU A 72 -12.37 0.68 20.17
C GLU A 72 -13.19 1.15 18.95
N LEU A 73 -12.69 2.11 18.16
CA LEU A 73 -13.36 2.62 16.95
C LEU A 73 -13.55 1.56 15.85
N LEU A 74 -12.60 0.65 15.68
CA LEU A 74 -12.63 -0.36 14.61
C LEU A 74 -13.67 -1.46 14.84
N GLN A 75 -14.14 -1.67 16.09
CA GLN A 75 -15.18 -2.66 16.39
C GLN A 75 -16.59 -2.18 16.01
N HIS A 76 -16.82 -0.88 15.83
CA HIS A 76 -18.16 -0.32 15.56
C HIS A 76 -18.45 -0.08 14.06
N ILE A 77 -17.49 -0.22 13.14
CA ILE A 77 -17.61 0.16 11.71
C ILE A 77 -18.29 -0.90 10.82
N GLN A 78 -18.60 -2.10 11.31
CA GLN A 78 -19.39 -3.09 10.55
C GLN A 78 -20.90 -2.78 10.61
N GLY A 79 -21.38 -1.82 9.80
CA GLY A 79 -22.80 -1.44 9.81
C GLY A 79 -23.32 -0.44 8.76
N ALA A 80 -22.93 -0.57 7.49
CA ALA A 80 -23.69 -0.10 6.29
C ALA A 80 -23.85 1.44 6.05
N PRO A 81 -24.50 1.92 4.95
CA PRO A 81 -23.84 2.51 3.77
C PRO A 81 -24.19 3.99 3.46
N VAL A 82 -23.41 4.60 2.55
CA VAL A 82 -23.40 6.03 2.15
C VAL A 82 -24.48 6.39 1.11
N ILE A 83 -25.16 7.54 1.26
CA ILE A 83 -26.07 8.15 0.25
C ILE A 83 -25.73 9.64 0.03
N SER A 84 -25.80 10.07 -1.24
CA SER A 84 -25.41 11.35 -1.84
C SER A 84 -26.57 12.37 -1.95
N MET A 85 -26.27 13.69 -2.04
CA MET A 85 -27.23 14.75 -2.41
C MET A 85 -26.62 15.91 -3.25
N PRO A 86 -27.44 16.66 -4.04
CA PRO A 86 -27.04 17.49 -5.19
C PRO A 86 -27.03 19.03 -4.92
N PRO A 87 -26.58 19.88 -5.88
CA PRO A 87 -26.29 21.29 -5.61
C PRO A 87 -27.44 22.25 -5.93
N SER A 88 -27.48 23.39 -5.23
CA SER A 88 -28.42 24.50 -5.47
C SER A 88 -27.71 25.76 -5.97
N ARG A 89 -28.20 26.30 -7.09
CA ARG A 89 -27.82 27.59 -7.70
C ARG A 89 -28.74 28.70 -7.18
N ARG A 90 -28.23 29.92 -7.05
CA ARG A 90 -29.09 31.12 -7.10
C ARG A 90 -28.41 32.31 -7.79
N ASN A 91 -29.10 32.83 -8.80
CA ASN A 91 -28.76 34.02 -9.60
C ASN A 91 -29.03 35.32 -8.85
N PHE A 92 -28.28 36.39 -9.18
CA PHE A 92 -28.63 37.77 -8.87
C PHE A 92 -28.50 38.68 -10.10
N GLY A 93 -29.50 39.55 -10.27
CA GLY A 93 -29.77 40.39 -11.43
C GLY A 93 -29.03 41.75 -11.49
N PRO A 94 -29.45 42.65 -12.39
CA PRO A 94 -28.54 43.60 -13.04
C PRO A 94 -28.63 45.01 -12.46
N PHE A 95 -27.75 45.36 -11.52
CA PHE A 95 -27.55 46.77 -11.10
C PHE A 95 -26.09 47.18 -10.90
N LYS A 96 -25.13 46.52 -11.58
CA LYS A 96 -23.69 46.79 -11.40
C LYS A 96 -22.94 47.35 -12.63
N LEU A 97 -23.57 48.16 -13.48
CA LEU A 97 -22.88 48.74 -14.65
C LEU A 97 -22.39 50.19 -14.50
N ALA A 98 -22.70 50.89 -13.40
CA ALA A 98 -22.27 52.28 -13.22
C ALA A 98 -21.05 52.49 -12.30
N ALA A 99 -20.63 51.47 -11.53
CA ALA A 99 -19.51 51.59 -10.58
C ALA A 99 -18.16 51.03 -11.09
N ALA A 100 -18.13 50.37 -12.25
CA ALA A 100 -16.95 49.65 -12.73
C ALA A 100 -15.89 50.53 -13.42
N ALA A 101 -16.26 51.70 -13.97
CA ALA A 101 -15.33 52.51 -14.75
C ALA A 101 -14.30 53.29 -13.90
N ALA A 102 -14.66 53.72 -12.68
CA ALA A 102 -13.76 54.49 -11.81
C ALA A 102 -12.67 53.62 -11.14
N VAL A 103 -12.98 52.35 -10.87
CA VAL A 103 -12.04 51.40 -10.23
C VAL A 103 -10.96 50.93 -11.21
N ILE A 104 -11.29 50.80 -12.50
CA ILE A 104 -10.34 50.36 -13.53
C ILE A 104 -9.26 51.43 -13.80
N ILE A 105 -9.62 52.71 -13.79
CA ILE A 105 -8.65 53.80 -14.02
C ILE A 105 -7.74 54.00 -12.79
N GLY A 106 -8.27 53.85 -11.58
CA GLY A 106 -7.49 53.95 -10.34
C GLY A 106 -6.46 52.82 -10.15
N LEU A 107 -6.71 51.63 -10.70
CA LEU A 107 -5.79 50.48 -10.60
C LEU A 107 -4.81 50.37 -11.78
N ALA A 108 -5.08 51.00 -12.92
CA ALA A 108 -4.20 50.90 -14.10
C ALA A 108 -2.89 51.71 -13.94
N ILE A 109 -2.94 52.87 -13.27
CA ILE A 109 -1.79 53.78 -13.15
C ILE A 109 -0.65 53.18 -12.27
N PRO A 110 -0.92 52.56 -11.11
CA PRO A 110 0.12 51.88 -10.32
C PRO A 110 0.73 50.67 -11.04
N VAL A 111 -0.10 49.92 -11.79
CA VAL A 111 0.33 48.72 -12.51
C VAL A 111 1.30 49.09 -13.65
N ILE A 112 1.00 50.15 -14.41
CA ILE A 112 1.90 50.63 -15.47
C ILE A 112 3.22 51.17 -14.89
N TYR A 113 3.18 51.78 -13.71
CA TYR A 113 4.39 52.24 -13.01
C TYR A 113 5.23 51.07 -12.48
N TYR A 114 4.58 50.01 -11.99
CA TYR A 114 5.25 48.80 -11.53
C TYR A 114 5.93 48.03 -12.67
N PHE A 115 5.31 47.98 -13.85
CA PHE A 115 5.87 47.31 -15.03
C PHE A 115 6.93 48.14 -15.81
N ARG A 116 7.19 49.38 -15.40
CA ARG A 116 8.20 50.27 -16.02
C ARG A 116 9.51 50.40 -15.24
N GLN A 117 9.69 49.67 -14.14
CA GLN A 117 10.99 49.60 -13.48
C GLN A 117 11.94 48.72 -14.32
N PRO A 118 13.12 49.23 -14.75
CA PRO A 118 14.12 48.41 -15.40
C PRO A 118 14.59 47.34 -14.41
N ALA A 119 14.51 46.07 -14.81
CA ALA A 119 14.88 44.94 -13.99
C ALA A 119 16.35 45.08 -13.55
N THR A 120 16.57 45.24 -12.24
CA THR A 120 17.86 44.98 -11.62
C THR A 120 18.23 43.53 -11.92
N PRO A 121 19.47 43.24 -12.38
CA PRO A 121 19.89 41.86 -12.60
C PRO A 121 19.97 41.17 -11.24
N VAL A 122 18.93 40.42 -10.90
CA VAL A 122 18.92 39.53 -9.76
C VAL A 122 19.94 38.44 -10.09
N ALA A 123 21.06 38.44 -9.36
CA ALA A 123 22.03 37.36 -9.38
C ALA A 123 21.26 36.03 -9.28
N ALA A 124 21.48 35.14 -10.25
CA ALA A 124 20.81 33.86 -10.31
C ALA A 124 21.03 33.12 -8.99
N VAL A 125 19.99 33.08 -8.15
CA VAL A 125 19.91 32.09 -7.08
C VAL A 125 19.81 30.77 -7.83
N VAL A 126 20.94 30.06 -7.87
CA VAL A 126 20.99 28.65 -8.25
C VAL A 126 19.96 27.95 -7.36
N LYS A 127 18.78 27.65 -7.91
CA LYS A 127 17.89 26.66 -7.31
C LYS A 127 18.77 25.42 -7.16
N LYS A 128 19.16 25.09 -5.93
CA LYS A 128 19.59 23.74 -5.60
C LYS A 128 18.47 22.85 -6.11
N THR A 129 18.72 22.15 -7.21
CA THR A 129 17.85 21.15 -7.76
C THR A 129 17.61 20.16 -6.64
N THR A 130 16.47 20.24 -5.98
CA THR A 130 16.00 19.14 -5.14
C THR A 130 15.96 17.95 -6.08
N PRO A 131 16.65 16.83 -5.79
CA PRO A 131 16.60 15.65 -6.64
C PRO A 131 15.13 15.34 -6.90
N ALA A 132 14.78 15.08 -8.15
CA ALA A 132 13.43 14.68 -8.53
C ALA A 132 12.96 13.62 -7.54
N ALA A 133 11.99 13.98 -6.69
CA ALA A 133 11.50 13.10 -5.64
C ALA A 133 11.02 11.83 -6.35
N ALA A 134 11.67 10.69 -6.07
CA ALA A 134 11.26 9.42 -6.63
C ALA A 134 9.76 9.25 -6.35
N ALA A 135 8.98 9.16 -7.44
CA ALA A 135 7.54 9.02 -7.34
C ALA A 135 7.23 7.70 -6.61
N PRO A 136 6.11 7.63 -5.88
CA PRO A 136 5.65 6.36 -5.34
C PRO A 136 5.47 5.33 -6.47
N GLY A 137 5.54 4.05 -6.11
CA GLY A 137 5.35 2.97 -7.06
C GLY A 137 3.98 2.97 -7.76
N GLN A 138 3.88 2.19 -8.84
CA GLN A 138 2.82 2.22 -9.83
C GLN A 138 2.13 0.85 -9.97
N HIS A 139 0.92 0.85 -10.51
CA HIS A 139 0.20 -0.37 -10.89
C HIS A 139 0.53 -0.75 -12.34
N LYS A 140 1.67 -1.41 -12.53
CA LYS A 140 2.22 -1.79 -13.83
C LYS A 140 2.85 -3.17 -13.79
N ALA A 141 2.94 -3.81 -14.94
CA ALA A 141 3.69 -5.04 -15.13
C ALA A 141 3.97 -5.27 -16.62
N VAL A 142 4.81 -6.26 -16.93
CA VAL A 142 5.00 -6.77 -18.28
C VAL A 142 4.57 -8.23 -18.32
N LEU A 143 3.61 -8.54 -19.20
CA LEU A 143 3.26 -9.91 -19.55
C LEU A 143 4.11 -10.36 -20.73
N THR A 144 4.91 -11.40 -20.53
CA THR A 144 5.62 -12.12 -21.59
C THR A 144 4.84 -13.38 -21.95
N LEU A 145 4.34 -13.44 -23.18
CA LEU A 145 3.61 -14.57 -23.73
C LEU A 145 4.57 -15.70 -24.15
N ALA A 146 4.06 -16.91 -24.32
CA ALA A 146 4.83 -18.08 -24.78
C ALA A 146 5.57 -17.90 -26.12
N ASN A 147 5.10 -17.03 -27.00
CA ASN A 147 5.78 -16.68 -28.26
C ASN A 147 6.93 -15.65 -28.07
N GLY A 148 7.18 -15.20 -26.84
CA GLY A 148 8.18 -14.18 -26.49
C GLY A 148 7.67 -12.73 -26.60
N GLU A 149 6.43 -12.53 -27.06
CA GLU A 149 5.81 -11.21 -27.14
C GLU A 149 5.64 -10.60 -25.75
N LYS A 150 5.96 -9.30 -25.62
CA LYS A 150 5.88 -8.54 -24.37
C LYS A 150 4.78 -7.51 -24.45
N ILE A 151 3.84 -7.58 -23.53
CA ILE A 151 2.69 -6.68 -23.41
C ILE A 151 2.87 -5.90 -22.11
N VAL A 152 2.98 -4.57 -22.23
CA VAL A 152 2.99 -3.68 -21.06
C VAL A 152 1.55 -3.57 -20.55
N LEU A 153 1.39 -3.85 -19.27
CA LEU A 153 0.14 -3.76 -18.54
C LEU A 153 0.17 -2.51 -17.67
N ASP A 154 -0.83 -1.67 -17.83
CA ASP A 154 -1.08 -0.51 -17.00
C ASP A 154 -2.55 -0.51 -16.55
N SER A 155 -2.97 0.59 -15.92
CA SER A 155 -4.35 0.79 -15.45
C SER A 155 -5.33 1.16 -16.58
N ALA A 156 -4.95 1.03 -17.86
CA ALA A 156 -5.85 1.27 -18.98
C ALA A 156 -7.06 0.32 -18.94
N GLY A 157 -8.12 0.72 -19.65
CA GLY A 157 -9.44 0.09 -19.60
C GLY A 157 -9.48 -1.38 -20.00
N ILE A 158 -10.69 -1.95 -19.99
CA ILE A 158 -10.90 -3.36 -20.28
C ILE A 158 -10.48 -3.67 -21.72
N GLN A 159 -9.47 -4.53 -21.89
CA GLN A 159 -8.97 -4.94 -23.20
C GLN A 159 -8.65 -6.43 -23.20
N GLN A 160 -9.07 -7.14 -24.25
CA GLN A 160 -8.54 -8.47 -24.54
C GLN A 160 -7.14 -8.31 -25.16
N LEU A 161 -6.15 -8.95 -24.55
CA LEU A 161 -4.75 -8.84 -24.91
C LEU A 161 -4.33 -9.93 -25.89
N ALA A 162 -4.79 -11.17 -25.65
CA ALA A 162 -4.44 -12.33 -26.46
C ALA A 162 -5.43 -13.48 -26.27
N GLN A 163 -5.33 -14.49 -27.14
CA GLN A 163 -5.96 -15.79 -27.00
C GLN A 163 -4.87 -16.85 -27.16
N GLN A 164 -4.71 -17.73 -26.17
CA GLN A 164 -3.69 -18.79 -26.19
C GLN A 164 -4.31 -20.13 -25.78
N GLY A 165 -4.37 -21.06 -26.73
CA GLY A 165 -5.08 -22.32 -26.55
C GLY A 165 -6.51 -22.06 -26.08
N ASN A 166 -6.84 -22.63 -24.92
CA ASN A 166 -8.16 -22.50 -24.31
C ASN A 166 -8.25 -21.39 -23.25
N SER A 167 -7.40 -20.36 -23.33
CA SER A 167 -7.49 -19.22 -22.43
C SER A 167 -7.53 -17.89 -23.19
N ALA A 168 -8.53 -17.08 -22.87
CA ALA A 168 -8.58 -15.67 -23.23
C ALA A 168 -7.89 -14.85 -22.14
N ILE A 169 -7.07 -13.88 -22.55
CA ILE A 169 -6.25 -13.06 -21.66
C ILE A 169 -6.76 -11.62 -21.74
N HIS A 170 -7.10 -11.05 -20.59
CA HIS A 170 -7.69 -9.71 -20.49
C HIS A 170 -6.91 -8.85 -19.50
N ASN A 171 -6.77 -7.55 -19.80
CA ASN A 171 -6.58 -6.54 -18.76
C ASN A 171 -7.96 -6.02 -18.37
N GLN A 172 -8.33 -6.12 -17.10
CA GLN A 172 -9.59 -5.64 -16.54
C GLN A 172 -9.33 -4.55 -15.52
N GLY A 173 -9.05 -3.33 -16.00
CA GLY A 173 -8.90 -2.16 -15.13
C GLY A 173 -7.70 -2.24 -14.19
N GLY A 174 -6.54 -2.67 -14.71
CA GLY A 174 -5.32 -2.83 -13.91
C GLY A 174 -5.18 -4.20 -13.25
N GLN A 175 -5.87 -5.21 -13.78
CA GLN A 175 -5.76 -6.61 -13.35
C GLN A 175 -5.64 -7.53 -14.55
N LEU A 176 -4.68 -8.45 -14.51
CA LEU A 176 -4.53 -9.46 -15.56
C LEU A 176 -5.46 -10.63 -15.25
N VAL A 177 -6.34 -10.99 -16.19
CA VAL A 177 -7.35 -12.03 -15.99
C VAL A 177 -7.26 -13.08 -17.10
N TYR A 178 -7.11 -14.33 -16.70
CA TYR A 178 -7.18 -15.50 -17.58
C TYR A 178 -8.57 -16.14 -17.47
N VAL A 179 -9.27 -16.24 -18.59
CA VAL A 179 -10.61 -16.85 -18.66
C VAL A 179 -10.53 -18.11 -19.51
N LYS A 180 -10.95 -19.24 -18.94
CA LYS A 180 -11.02 -20.50 -19.68
C LYS A 180 -12.10 -20.42 -20.77
N THR A 181 -11.75 -20.78 -22.00
CA THR A 181 -12.61 -20.82 -23.18
C THR A 181 -12.84 -22.27 -23.65
N LYS A 182 -13.83 -22.50 -24.51
CA LYS A 182 -14.14 -23.83 -25.05
C LYS A 182 -13.15 -24.18 -26.16
N GLY A 183 -12.40 -25.27 -25.99
CA GLY A 183 -11.48 -25.81 -27.01
C GLY A 183 -10.75 -27.08 -26.53
N ALA A 184 -10.06 -27.76 -27.44
CA ALA A 184 -9.36 -29.02 -27.16
C ALA A 184 -8.12 -28.77 -26.28
N SER A 185 -7.88 -29.64 -25.29
CA SER A 185 -6.74 -29.50 -24.37
C SER A 185 -5.42 -29.66 -25.13
N SER A 186 -4.66 -28.58 -25.28
CA SER A 186 -3.29 -28.61 -25.79
C SER A 186 -2.27 -28.79 -24.66
N ALA A 187 -1.01 -29.01 -25.02
CA ALA A 187 0.10 -28.88 -24.07
C ALA A 187 0.06 -27.53 -23.34
N PRO A 188 0.51 -27.44 -22.07
CA PRO A 188 0.46 -26.22 -21.30
C PRO A 188 1.33 -25.12 -21.92
N ILE A 189 0.71 -24.00 -22.26
CA ILE A 189 1.37 -22.79 -22.77
C ILE A 189 1.74 -21.91 -21.58
N TYR A 190 3.02 -21.62 -21.39
CA TYR A 190 3.50 -20.85 -20.24
C TYR A 190 3.68 -19.37 -20.58
N ASN A 191 3.22 -18.53 -19.67
CA ASN A 191 3.44 -17.09 -19.69
C ASN A 191 4.16 -16.66 -18.42
N THR A 192 4.78 -15.49 -18.48
CA THR A 192 5.48 -14.88 -17.35
C THR A 192 4.95 -13.47 -17.13
N LEU A 193 4.50 -13.17 -15.91
CA LEU A 193 4.16 -11.81 -15.50
C LEU A 193 5.27 -11.29 -14.60
N THR A 194 5.79 -10.10 -14.92
CA THR A 194 6.92 -9.49 -14.20
C THR A 194 6.57 -8.06 -13.80
N THR A 195 6.87 -7.70 -12.55
CA THR A 195 6.82 -6.33 -12.02
C THR A 195 8.24 -5.81 -11.84
N ALA A 196 8.52 -4.60 -12.31
CA ALA A 196 9.78 -3.93 -12.02
C ALA A 196 9.83 -3.42 -10.57
N ALA A 197 10.97 -2.86 -10.15
CA ALA A 197 11.04 -2.10 -8.91
C ALA A 197 10.02 -0.95 -8.96
N GLY A 198 9.32 -0.75 -7.87
CA GLY A 198 8.22 0.19 -7.75
C GLY A 198 6.96 -0.19 -8.51
N GLU A 199 6.79 -1.43 -8.96
CA GLU A 199 5.57 -1.86 -9.66
C GLU A 199 4.83 -2.95 -8.89
N THR A 200 3.51 -2.90 -8.80
CA THR A 200 2.70 -4.02 -8.30
C THR A 200 1.61 -4.35 -9.31
N TYR A 201 1.20 -5.62 -9.37
CA TYR A 201 0.13 -6.01 -10.29
C TYR A 201 -0.67 -7.22 -9.82
N PRO A 202 -2.01 -7.16 -9.86
CA PRO A 202 -2.87 -8.30 -9.57
C PRO A 202 -3.08 -9.20 -10.81
N LEU A 203 -3.18 -10.50 -10.56
CA LEU A 203 -3.37 -11.58 -11.51
C LEU A 203 -4.51 -12.50 -11.04
N VAL A 204 -5.40 -12.85 -11.95
CA VAL A 204 -6.41 -13.90 -11.78
C VAL A 204 -6.11 -15.02 -12.77
N LEU A 205 -5.84 -16.21 -12.24
CA LEU A 205 -5.56 -17.40 -13.02
C LEU A 205 -6.86 -18.05 -13.53
N ALA A 206 -6.73 -18.92 -14.54
CA ALA A 206 -7.87 -19.59 -15.18
C ALA A 206 -8.66 -20.52 -14.25
N ASP A 207 -8.12 -20.89 -13.08
CA ASP A 207 -8.82 -21.66 -12.04
C ASP A 207 -9.54 -20.77 -11.00
N GLY A 208 -9.48 -19.44 -11.15
CA GLY A 208 -10.06 -18.47 -10.23
C GLY A 208 -9.15 -18.07 -9.06
N SER A 209 -7.94 -18.63 -8.96
CA SER A 209 -6.96 -18.20 -7.96
C SER A 209 -6.51 -16.76 -8.21
N ARG A 210 -6.40 -15.96 -7.15
CA ARG A 210 -5.97 -14.56 -7.22
C ARG A 210 -4.59 -14.38 -6.60
N ILE A 211 -3.76 -13.61 -7.27
CA ILE A 211 -2.36 -13.42 -6.91
C ILE A 211 -2.05 -11.93 -7.05
N TRP A 212 -1.40 -11.35 -6.05
CA TRP A 212 -0.86 -9.99 -6.13
C TRP A 212 0.65 -10.12 -6.16
N LEU A 213 1.29 -9.54 -7.17
CA LEU A 213 2.74 -9.44 -7.24
C LEU A 213 3.17 -8.11 -6.64
N ASN A 214 4.15 -8.16 -5.74
CA ASN A 214 4.78 -6.96 -5.21
C ASN A 214 5.86 -6.46 -6.20
N ALA A 215 6.58 -5.40 -5.82
CA ALA A 215 7.70 -4.86 -6.60
C ALA A 215 8.78 -5.90 -6.90
N ALA A 216 9.51 -5.72 -8.00
CA ALA A 216 10.65 -6.55 -8.37
C ALA A 216 10.37 -8.07 -8.30
N SER A 217 9.20 -8.50 -8.78
CA SER A 217 8.71 -9.87 -8.66
C SER A 217 8.36 -10.46 -10.03
N SER A 218 8.37 -11.79 -10.12
CA SER A 218 8.02 -12.49 -11.35
C SER A 218 7.33 -13.81 -11.04
N ILE A 219 6.30 -14.13 -11.81
CA ILE A 219 5.57 -15.38 -11.74
C ILE A 219 5.49 -16.00 -13.14
N ARG A 220 5.81 -17.29 -13.25
CA ARG A 220 5.64 -18.08 -14.47
C ARG A 220 4.55 -19.12 -14.25
N PHE A 221 3.58 -19.16 -15.14
CA PHE A 221 2.37 -19.96 -14.97
C PHE A 221 1.79 -20.39 -16.32
N PRO A 222 1.07 -21.51 -16.39
CA PRO A 222 0.40 -21.92 -17.62
C PRO A 222 -0.87 -21.09 -17.84
N ALA A 223 -1.19 -20.79 -19.10
CA ALA A 223 -2.41 -20.09 -19.47
C ALA A 223 -3.67 -20.84 -19.01
N THR A 224 -3.62 -22.17 -18.98
CA THR A 224 -4.60 -23.04 -18.33
C THR A 224 -3.86 -24.19 -17.63
N PHE A 225 -4.26 -24.55 -16.41
CA PHE A 225 -3.74 -25.75 -15.77
C PHE A 225 -4.27 -27.02 -16.47
N ALA A 226 -3.37 -27.94 -16.78
CA ALA A 226 -3.65 -29.25 -17.37
C ALA A 226 -3.17 -30.37 -16.43
N GLY A 227 -3.83 -31.53 -16.48
CA GLY A 227 -3.49 -32.68 -15.64
C GLY A 227 -3.96 -32.55 -14.19
N ASP A 228 -3.21 -33.21 -13.29
CA ASP A 228 -3.63 -33.47 -11.91
C ASP A 228 -3.03 -32.48 -10.89
N GLU A 229 -2.26 -31.48 -11.32
CA GLU A 229 -1.71 -30.45 -10.43
C GLU A 229 -1.76 -29.05 -11.08
N ARG A 230 -1.74 -28.02 -10.23
CA ARG A 230 -1.68 -26.61 -10.64
C ARG A 230 -0.32 -26.05 -10.27
N ARG A 231 0.62 -26.02 -11.22
CA ARG A 231 2.02 -25.63 -10.94
C ARG A 231 2.37 -24.25 -11.48
N ILE A 232 3.03 -23.44 -10.66
CA ILE A 232 3.63 -22.15 -11.02
C ILE A 232 5.06 -22.02 -10.47
N GLU A 233 5.81 -21.04 -10.95
CA GLU A 233 7.12 -20.65 -10.42
C GLU A 233 7.07 -19.18 -9.98
N LEU A 234 7.71 -18.85 -8.85
CA LEU A 234 7.74 -17.50 -8.28
C LEU A 234 9.18 -17.08 -7.95
N THR A 235 9.49 -15.80 -8.22
CA THR A 235 10.62 -15.05 -7.67
C THR A 235 10.15 -13.71 -7.12
N GLY A 236 10.72 -13.23 -6.02
CA GLY A 236 10.31 -11.98 -5.36
C GLY A 236 9.22 -12.21 -4.32
N GLU A 237 8.23 -11.33 -4.22
CA GLU A 237 7.14 -11.43 -3.26
C GLU A 237 5.76 -11.42 -3.91
N ALA A 238 4.91 -12.33 -3.44
CA ALA A 238 3.52 -12.39 -3.86
C ALA A 238 2.59 -12.85 -2.74
N TYR A 239 1.38 -12.30 -2.76
CA TYR A 239 0.26 -12.73 -1.93
C TYR A 239 -0.69 -13.60 -2.76
N PHE A 240 -1.15 -14.70 -2.18
CA PHE A 240 -1.96 -15.71 -2.85
C PHE A 240 -3.28 -15.92 -2.14
N GLU A 241 -4.36 -15.95 -2.91
CA GLU A 241 -5.68 -16.47 -2.54
C GLU A 241 -6.01 -17.61 -3.50
N ILE A 242 -5.70 -18.84 -3.09
CA ILE A 242 -5.81 -20.02 -3.96
C ILE A 242 -7.22 -20.60 -3.91
N ALA A 243 -7.81 -20.79 -5.08
CA ALA A 243 -9.11 -21.45 -5.22
C ALA A 243 -9.03 -22.90 -4.71
N HIS A 244 -10.02 -23.30 -3.91
CA HIS A 244 -10.05 -24.62 -3.30
C HIS A 244 -10.27 -25.72 -4.36
N ASP A 245 -9.35 -26.68 -4.44
CA ASP A 245 -9.47 -27.88 -5.27
C ASP A 245 -8.63 -29.00 -4.63
N ALA A 246 -9.32 -29.93 -3.97
CA ALA A 246 -8.68 -31.06 -3.27
C ALA A 246 -8.15 -32.15 -4.22
N HIS A 247 -8.65 -32.19 -5.46
CA HIS A 247 -8.24 -33.19 -6.45
C HIS A 247 -7.00 -32.76 -7.23
N ARG A 248 -6.75 -31.44 -7.32
CA ARG A 248 -5.60 -30.88 -8.02
C ARG A 248 -4.83 -29.91 -7.12
N PRO A 249 -3.79 -30.36 -6.40
CA PRO A 249 -3.00 -29.50 -5.53
C PRO A 249 -2.38 -28.35 -6.29
N PHE A 250 -2.31 -27.18 -5.63
CA PHE A 250 -1.62 -26.01 -6.14
C PHE A 250 -0.19 -25.99 -5.59
N ARG A 251 0.76 -25.88 -6.50
CA ARG A 251 2.18 -26.07 -6.22
C ARG A 251 2.98 -24.88 -6.74
N ILE A 252 3.69 -24.23 -5.84
CA ILE A 252 4.53 -23.07 -6.14
C ILE A 252 5.98 -23.49 -6.00
N GLN A 253 6.71 -23.46 -7.10
CA GLN A 253 8.16 -23.62 -7.09
C GLN A 253 8.81 -22.28 -6.78
N VAL A 254 9.67 -22.26 -5.76
CA VAL A 254 10.44 -21.08 -5.35
C VAL A 254 11.88 -21.54 -5.15
N ASN A 255 12.79 -21.18 -6.06
CA ASN A 255 14.17 -21.69 -6.04
C ASN A 255 14.20 -23.23 -5.93
N GLN A 256 14.81 -23.78 -4.87
CA GLN A 256 14.90 -25.21 -4.58
C GLN A 256 13.86 -25.71 -3.56
N MET A 257 12.84 -24.90 -3.26
CA MET A 257 11.74 -25.28 -2.38
C MET A 257 10.40 -25.27 -3.12
N THR A 258 9.44 -25.99 -2.56
CA THR A 258 8.10 -26.12 -3.10
C THR A 258 7.07 -25.85 -2.02
N VAL A 259 6.06 -25.06 -2.33
CA VAL A 259 4.93 -24.76 -1.44
C VAL A 259 3.67 -25.42 -2.02
N ASP A 260 3.12 -26.37 -1.27
CA ASP A 260 1.93 -27.15 -1.64
C ASP A 260 0.71 -26.69 -0.82
N VAL A 261 -0.38 -26.37 -1.52
CA VAL A 261 -1.65 -25.91 -0.92
C VAL A 261 -2.85 -26.49 -1.66
N LEU A 262 -4.01 -26.55 -1.01
CA LEU A 262 -5.27 -27.02 -1.61
C LEU A 262 -6.32 -25.91 -1.77
N GLY A 263 -6.20 -24.81 -1.01
CA GLY A 263 -7.14 -23.69 -1.01
C GLY A 263 -6.88 -22.84 0.23
N THR A 264 -6.04 -21.82 0.05
CA THR A 264 -5.28 -21.22 1.16
C THR A 264 -4.96 -19.76 0.84
N ASN A 265 -4.93 -18.92 1.87
CA ASN A 265 -4.49 -17.52 1.78
C ASN A 265 -3.14 -17.36 2.50
N PHE A 266 -2.12 -16.90 1.79
CA PHE A 266 -0.74 -16.84 2.31
C PHE A 266 0.12 -15.85 1.51
N ASN A 267 1.25 -15.44 2.10
CA ASN A 267 2.27 -14.62 1.45
C ASN A 267 3.55 -15.43 1.30
N ILE A 268 4.26 -15.27 0.17
CA ILE A 268 5.64 -15.74 0.00
C ILE A 268 6.51 -14.53 -0.31
N ASN A 269 7.56 -14.33 0.49
CA ASN A 269 8.65 -13.39 0.21
C ASN A 269 9.93 -14.20 -0.03
N SER A 270 10.47 -14.09 -1.23
CA SER A 270 11.61 -14.86 -1.74
C SER A 270 12.66 -14.00 -2.43
N TYR A 271 12.75 -12.71 -2.06
CA TYR A 271 13.77 -11.83 -2.62
C TYR A 271 15.17 -12.35 -2.32
N ALA A 272 16.10 -12.16 -3.26
CA ALA A 272 17.47 -12.68 -3.16
C ALA A 272 18.34 -11.91 -2.15
N ASP A 273 17.95 -10.68 -1.80
CA ASP A 273 18.57 -9.82 -0.80
C ASP A 273 17.97 -9.99 0.61
N GLU A 274 17.08 -10.97 0.79
CA GLU A 274 16.62 -11.43 2.10
C GLU A 274 17.41 -12.65 2.59
N ALA A 275 17.57 -12.77 3.91
CA ALA A 275 18.35 -13.84 4.51
C ALA A 275 17.69 -15.23 4.39
N THR A 276 16.35 -15.27 4.27
CA THR A 276 15.55 -16.48 4.19
C THR A 276 14.35 -16.28 3.28
N ILE A 277 13.90 -17.36 2.64
CA ILE A 277 12.59 -17.39 1.96
C ILE A 277 11.53 -17.57 3.04
N ASN A 278 10.57 -16.67 3.05
CA ASN A 278 9.54 -16.56 4.07
C ASN A 278 8.18 -16.93 3.49
N THR A 279 7.48 -17.88 4.10
CA THR A 279 6.08 -18.21 3.74
C THR A 279 5.21 -18.04 4.97
N THR A 280 4.23 -17.15 4.91
CA THR A 280 3.35 -16.80 6.04
C THR A 280 1.92 -17.18 5.71
N LEU A 281 1.31 -18.00 6.57
CA LEU A 281 -0.03 -18.52 6.37
C LEU A 281 -1.07 -17.66 7.09
N LEU A 282 -2.09 -17.18 6.35
CA LEU A 282 -3.22 -16.43 6.91
C LEU A 282 -4.44 -17.31 7.13
N GLN A 283 -4.78 -18.18 6.17
CA GLN A 283 -5.93 -19.08 6.25
C GLN A 283 -5.68 -20.37 5.48
N GLY A 284 -6.15 -21.50 6.01
CA GLY A 284 -6.04 -22.82 5.37
C GLY A 284 -4.85 -23.60 5.90
N ALA A 285 -4.19 -24.35 5.01
CA ALA A 285 -2.98 -25.11 5.34
C ALA A 285 -1.95 -24.97 4.22
N VAL A 286 -0.68 -24.91 4.61
CA VAL A 286 0.46 -24.86 3.68
C VAL A 286 1.45 -25.94 4.08
N LYS A 287 1.91 -26.72 3.11
CA LYS A 287 3.07 -27.59 3.29
C LYS A 287 4.25 -27.03 2.50
N ILE A 288 5.34 -26.76 3.19
CA ILE A 288 6.60 -26.34 2.60
C ILE A 288 7.51 -27.54 2.55
N ASN A 289 8.07 -27.80 1.36
CA ASN A 289 9.07 -28.82 1.12
C ASN A 289 10.37 -28.14 0.70
N SER A 290 11.46 -28.43 1.39
CA SER A 290 12.82 -27.98 1.05
C SER A 290 13.72 -29.20 0.86
N ILE A 291 14.97 -28.98 0.46
CA ILE A 291 15.97 -30.05 0.32
C ILE A 291 16.21 -30.80 1.64
N LYS A 292 16.18 -30.10 2.79
CA LYS A 292 16.57 -30.68 4.09
C LYS A 292 15.41 -31.03 5.01
N GLY A 293 14.17 -30.79 4.57
CA GLY A 293 13.00 -31.11 5.37
C GLY A 293 11.72 -30.52 4.83
N SER A 294 10.62 -30.91 5.47
CA SER A 294 9.29 -30.36 5.18
C SER A 294 8.65 -29.86 6.47
N ILE A 295 7.80 -28.84 6.35
CA ILE A 295 7.00 -28.34 7.45
C ILE A 295 5.60 -28.01 6.98
N GLN A 296 4.60 -28.30 7.81
CA GLN A 296 3.25 -27.82 7.61
C GLN A 296 3.02 -26.61 8.52
N LEU A 297 2.41 -25.56 7.98
CA LEU A 297 2.03 -24.36 8.74
C LEU A 297 0.55 -24.40 9.09
N ALA A 298 0.23 -23.84 10.26
CA ALA A 298 -1.11 -23.42 10.66
C ALA A 298 -1.29 -21.90 10.46
N PRO A 299 -2.55 -21.40 10.39
CA PRO A 299 -2.83 -19.96 10.35
C PRO A 299 -2.10 -19.17 11.44
N GLY A 300 -1.46 -18.07 11.05
CA GLY A 300 -0.63 -17.25 11.94
C GLY A 300 0.80 -17.75 12.14
N GLU A 301 1.21 -18.83 11.46
CA GLU A 301 2.60 -19.31 11.44
C GLU A 301 3.33 -18.87 10.16
N GLN A 302 4.66 -18.81 10.27
CA GLN A 302 5.57 -18.54 9.17
C GLN A 302 6.68 -19.58 9.11
N SER A 303 7.07 -19.99 7.92
CA SER A 303 8.32 -20.72 7.69
C SER A 303 9.42 -19.75 7.24
N GLN A 304 10.64 -19.97 7.73
CA GLN A 304 11.86 -19.36 7.23
C GLN A 304 12.76 -20.46 6.65
N VAL A 305 13.01 -20.41 5.34
CA VAL A 305 13.88 -21.36 4.65
C VAL A 305 15.18 -20.65 4.29
N SER A 306 16.28 -21.08 4.89
CA SER A 306 17.60 -20.54 4.59
C SER A 306 18.14 -21.04 3.25
N PRO A 307 19.15 -20.38 2.65
CA PRO A 307 19.71 -20.78 1.36
C PRO A 307 20.26 -22.21 1.32
N ASN A 308 20.66 -22.76 2.47
CA ASN A 308 21.16 -24.13 2.57
C ASN A 308 20.03 -25.19 2.69
N GLY A 309 18.77 -24.77 2.63
CA GLY A 309 17.58 -25.62 2.72
C GLY A 309 17.08 -25.88 4.14
N ASN A 310 17.71 -25.38 5.20
CA ASN A 310 17.18 -25.55 6.56
C ASN A 310 15.86 -24.77 6.70
N VAL A 311 14.84 -25.42 7.25
CA VAL A 311 13.50 -24.85 7.47
C VAL A 311 13.29 -24.64 8.96
N LYS A 312 12.85 -23.44 9.34
CA LYS A 312 12.48 -23.07 10.71
C LYS A 312 11.04 -22.60 10.75
N ARG A 313 10.29 -23.01 11.78
CA ARG A 313 8.98 -22.44 12.10
C ARG A 313 9.15 -21.19 12.96
N VAL A 314 8.34 -20.18 12.68
CA VAL A 314 8.15 -18.99 13.49
C VAL A 314 6.67 -18.84 13.82
N THR A 315 6.36 -18.59 15.08
CA THR A 315 5.01 -18.36 15.59
C THR A 315 4.88 -16.93 16.10
N GLY A 316 3.65 -16.43 16.25
CA GLY A 316 3.40 -15.09 16.76
C GLY A 316 3.80 -13.97 15.79
N VAL A 317 3.81 -14.25 14.48
CA VAL A 317 4.12 -13.24 13.46
C VAL A 317 2.95 -12.30 13.29
N ASN A 318 3.23 -11.01 13.09
CA ASN A 318 2.18 -10.07 12.71
C ASN A 318 1.84 -10.24 11.23
N THR A 319 0.79 -11.01 10.95
CA THR A 319 0.32 -11.24 9.58
C THR A 319 -0.16 -9.96 8.91
N ALA A 320 -0.72 -9.01 9.66
CA ALA A 320 -1.17 -7.72 9.12
C ALA A 320 0.01 -6.87 8.63
N GLU A 321 1.14 -6.87 9.36
CA GLU A 321 2.39 -6.22 8.90
C GLU A 321 2.86 -6.82 7.58
N ILE A 322 2.86 -8.16 7.48
CA ILE A 322 3.38 -8.90 6.33
C ILE A 322 2.56 -8.64 5.06
N ILE A 323 1.23 -8.45 5.17
CA ILE A 323 0.36 -8.19 4.01
C ILE A 323 0.01 -6.70 3.83
N ALA A 324 0.51 -5.81 4.68
CA ALA A 324 0.22 -4.36 4.60
C ALA A 324 0.54 -3.79 3.22
N TRP A 325 1.56 -4.33 2.56
CA TRP A 325 1.99 -3.90 1.23
C TRP A 325 0.90 -4.05 0.17
N LYS A 326 0.08 -5.11 0.28
CA LYS A 326 -1.07 -5.39 -0.61
C LYS A 326 -2.18 -4.36 -0.37
N GLU A 327 -2.34 -3.91 0.87
CA GLU A 327 -3.32 -2.90 1.27
C GLU A 327 -2.81 -1.45 1.04
N GLY A 328 -1.64 -1.29 0.43
CA GLY A 328 -1.09 0.03 0.08
C GLY A 328 -0.35 0.72 1.23
N TYR A 329 0.14 -0.03 2.22
CA TYR A 329 0.88 0.50 3.36
C TYR A 329 2.25 -0.16 3.54
N PHE A 330 3.21 0.61 4.02
CA PHE A 330 4.29 0.09 4.84
C PHE A 330 3.78 0.02 6.27
N GLN A 331 3.98 -1.10 6.95
CA GLN A 331 3.68 -1.25 8.37
C GLN A 331 4.91 -1.83 9.03
N PHE A 332 5.25 -1.30 10.21
CA PHE A 332 6.41 -1.70 10.97
C PHE A 332 6.01 -1.91 12.43
N GLU A 333 6.41 -3.06 12.99
CA GLU A 333 6.26 -3.37 14.40
C GLU A 333 7.58 -3.93 14.95
N SER A 334 8.49 -3.04 15.33
CA SER A 334 9.86 -3.39 15.74
C SER A 334 10.71 -3.94 14.58
N THR A 335 10.54 -3.35 13.39
CA THR A 335 11.23 -3.75 12.16
C THR A 335 12.63 -3.13 12.10
N ASP A 336 13.66 -3.92 11.74
CA ASP A 336 15.03 -3.43 11.61
C ASP A 336 15.20 -2.41 10.47
N LEU A 337 16.06 -1.41 10.69
CA LEU A 337 16.40 -0.39 9.69
C LEU A 337 16.75 -0.99 8.32
N THR A 338 17.54 -2.06 8.29
CA THR A 338 17.96 -2.70 7.04
C THR A 338 16.78 -3.29 6.27
N THR A 339 15.81 -3.88 6.97
CA THR A 339 14.56 -4.40 6.39
C THR A 339 13.68 -3.25 5.88
N VAL A 340 13.56 -2.16 6.65
CA VAL A 340 12.84 -0.94 6.22
C VAL A 340 13.44 -0.39 4.93
N LEU A 341 14.76 -0.26 4.87
CA LEU A 341 15.47 0.26 3.70
C LEU A 341 15.35 -0.66 2.48
N ARG A 342 15.35 -1.99 2.64
CA ARG A 342 15.06 -2.92 1.53
C ARG A 342 13.65 -2.77 1.00
N GLN A 343 12.65 -2.63 1.88
CA GLN A 343 11.27 -2.36 1.43
C GLN A 343 11.17 -1.03 0.65
N PHE A 344 11.93 0.00 1.06
CA PHE A 344 12.02 1.26 0.32
C PHE A 344 12.76 1.10 -1.00
N SER A 345 13.85 0.33 -1.04
CA SER A 345 14.59 -0.02 -2.25
C SER A 345 13.67 -0.61 -3.32
N HIS A 346 12.93 -1.65 -2.96
CA HIS A 346 12.02 -2.31 -3.90
C HIS A 346 10.89 -1.39 -4.35
N TRP A 347 10.33 -0.56 -3.46
CA TRP A 347 9.16 0.25 -3.81
C TRP A 347 9.46 1.57 -4.52
N TYR A 348 10.57 2.22 -4.19
CA TYR A 348 10.94 3.51 -4.80
C TYR A 348 12.00 3.38 -5.89
N ASP A 349 12.43 2.15 -6.20
CA ASP A 349 13.46 1.85 -7.19
C ASP A 349 14.77 2.61 -6.89
N VAL A 350 15.26 2.43 -5.66
CA VAL A 350 16.49 3.07 -5.16
C VAL A 350 17.48 2.04 -4.65
N GLU A 351 18.75 2.20 -4.99
CA GLU A 351 19.85 1.38 -4.48
C GLU A 351 20.24 1.88 -3.08
N ILE A 352 20.34 0.96 -2.11
CA ILE A 352 20.78 1.30 -0.74
C ILE A 352 22.29 1.11 -0.64
N VAL A 353 22.99 2.17 -0.25
CA VAL A 353 24.43 2.14 0.02
C VAL A 353 24.66 2.50 1.48
N TYR A 354 25.45 1.70 2.19
CA TYR A 354 25.81 1.97 3.58
C TYR A 354 27.24 2.50 3.66
N GLU A 355 27.43 3.62 4.34
CA GLU A 355 28.74 4.21 4.62
C GLU A 355 28.98 4.25 6.12
N GLY A 356 30.14 3.75 6.59
CA GLY A 356 30.46 3.71 8.01
C GLY A 356 29.68 2.64 8.78
N HIS A 357 29.65 2.75 10.10
CA HIS A 357 28.96 1.78 10.96
C HIS A 357 27.50 2.20 11.21
N ILE A 358 26.55 1.43 10.66
CA ILE A 358 25.13 1.71 10.83
C ILE A 358 24.64 1.14 12.16
N LYS A 359 24.26 2.02 13.09
CA LYS A 359 23.67 1.61 14.36
C LYS A 359 22.37 0.83 14.15
N PRO A 360 22.17 -0.32 14.81
CA PRO A 360 20.90 -1.03 14.80
C PRO A 360 19.78 -0.12 15.32
N ARG A 361 18.67 -0.07 14.58
CA ARG A 361 17.46 0.69 14.94
C ARG A 361 16.22 -0.10 14.59
N LYS A 362 15.17 0.11 15.37
CA LYS A 362 13.85 -0.48 15.18
C LYS A 362 12.82 0.60 14.87
N PHE A 363 11.91 0.30 13.95
CA PHE A 363 10.88 1.23 13.51
C PHE A 363 9.49 0.70 13.88
N PHE A 364 8.60 1.64 14.17
CA PHE A 364 7.18 1.41 14.46
C PHE A 364 6.33 2.39 13.67
N GLY A 365 5.18 1.94 13.21
CA GLY A 365 4.16 2.80 12.60
C GLY A 365 3.67 2.30 11.25
N MET A 366 2.82 3.10 10.62
CA MET A 366 2.19 2.77 9.35
C MET A 366 2.26 3.98 8.42
N ILE A 367 2.70 3.76 7.19
CA ILE A 367 2.90 4.80 6.18
C ILE A 367 2.23 4.37 4.89
N SER A 368 1.44 5.23 4.26
CA SER A 368 0.89 4.93 2.94
C SER A 368 2.01 4.82 1.89
N ARG A 369 1.99 3.76 1.08
CA ARG A 369 2.89 3.56 -0.08
C ARG A 369 2.69 4.61 -1.19
N SER A 370 1.60 5.38 -1.13
CA SER A 370 1.39 6.54 -2.01
C SER A 370 2.22 7.77 -1.59
N SER A 371 2.87 7.74 -0.43
CA SER A 371 3.75 8.81 0.03
C SER A 371 4.99 8.90 -0.87
N SER A 372 5.52 10.10 -1.07
CA SER A 372 6.79 10.27 -1.78
C SER A 372 7.98 9.73 -0.97
N LEU A 373 9.04 9.33 -1.66
CA LEU A 373 10.29 8.90 -1.00
C LEU A 373 10.79 9.96 -0.01
N VAL A 374 10.76 11.25 -0.41
CA VAL A 374 11.20 12.36 0.45
C VAL A 374 10.43 12.41 1.77
N ASN A 375 9.12 12.16 1.75
CA ASN A 375 8.31 12.19 2.96
C ASN A 375 8.61 11.00 3.88
N VAL A 376 8.85 9.81 3.33
CA VAL A 376 9.20 8.65 4.18
C VAL A 376 10.61 8.76 4.73
N LEU A 377 11.55 9.34 3.98
CA LEU A 377 12.91 9.54 4.45
C LEU A 377 12.99 10.64 5.54
N LYS A 378 12.08 11.62 5.57
CA LYS A 378 11.97 12.55 6.71
C LYS A 378 11.72 11.82 8.04
N MET A 379 10.96 10.72 8.02
CA MET A 379 10.73 9.90 9.20
C MET A 379 12.01 9.18 9.65
N LEU A 380 12.84 8.72 8.70
CA LEU A 380 14.16 8.17 9.03
C LEU A 380 15.06 9.23 9.69
N ASN A 381 15.09 10.46 9.15
CA ASN A 381 15.87 11.56 9.71
C ASN A 381 15.43 11.90 11.14
N ALA A 382 14.11 11.96 11.39
CA ALA A 382 13.55 12.21 12.71
C ALA A 382 13.91 11.12 13.75
N ASN A 383 14.39 9.97 13.30
CA ASN A 383 14.91 8.89 14.14
C ASN A 383 16.44 8.78 14.01
N ASP A 384 17.14 9.91 13.87
CA ASP A 384 18.60 10.08 13.72
C ASP A 384 19.27 9.15 12.70
N VAL A 385 18.59 8.84 11.60
CA VAL A 385 19.21 8.18 10.45
C VAL A 385 19.61 9.23 9.44
N ASN A 386 20.92 9.44 9.32
CA ASN A 386 21.49 10.33 8.32
C ASN A 386 21.49 9.65 6.96
N TYR A 387 21.08 10.38 5.93
CA TYR A 387 21.10 9.90 4.57
C TYR A 387 21.34 11.05 3.58
N ARG A 388 21.82 10.67 2.39
CA ARG A 388 21.81 11.53 1.20
C ARG A 388 21.31 10.75 0.00
N LEU A 389 20.63 11.44 -0.91
CA LEU A 389 20.11 10.86 -2.15
C LEU A 389 20.95 11.37 -3.32
N GLU A 390 21.61 10.46 -4.02
CA GLU A 390 22.44 10.74 -5.20
C GLU A 390 21.89 9.97 -6.41
N GLY A 391 21.05 10.63 -7.21
CA GLY A 391 20.32 9.96 -8.29
C GLY A 391 19.39 8.88 -7.73
N LYS A 392 19.65 7.61 -8.09
CA LYS A 392 18.92 6.45 -7.55
C LYS A 392 19.58 5.83 -6.31
N LYS A 393 20.69 6.38 -5.82
CA LYS A 393 21.39 5.85 -4.64
C LYS A 393 20.92 6.56 -3.38
N LEU A 394 20.32 5.81 -2.46
CA LEU A 394 20.08 6.23 -1.09
C LEU A 394 21.26 5.80 -0.23
N ILE A 395 22.12 6.77 0.08
CA ILE A 395 23.34 6.54 0.86
C ILE A 395 23.00 6.81 2.32
N VAL A 396 23.06 5.78 3.15
CA VAL A 396 22.79 5.83 4.60
C VAL A 396 24.13 5.94 5.32
N GLN A 397 24.27 6.99 6.13
CA GLN A 397 25.51 7.36 6.78
C GLN A 397 25.49 6.90 8.24
N GLY A 398 26.48 6.09 8.58
CA GLY A 398 26.84 5.71 9.93
C GLY A 398 27.89 6.64 10.53
N ASP A 399 28.21 6.37 11.78
CA ASP A 399 29.27 7.07 12.51
C ASP A 399 30.67 6.56 12.13
#